data_AF-Q5F7P3-F1
#
_entry.id   AF-Q5F7P3-F1
#
_cell.length_a   1.000
_cell.length_b   1.000
_cell.length_c   1.000
_cell.angle_alpha   90.00
_cell.angle_beta   90.00
_cell.angle_gamma   90.00
#
_symmetry.space_group_name_H-M   'P 1'
#
loop_
_entity.id
_entity.type
_entity.pdbx_description
1 polymer ?
#
loop_
_entity_poly.entity_id
_entity_poly.type
_entity_poly.pdbx_seq_one_letter_code
_entity_poly.pdbx_strand_id
1 'polypeptide(L)' 'MANIDLTQWDGKTIGAAANPEQGYINITIGSDDLFINIEQAYAIHAALGEAVAEYEGGAQ' A
#
# COMPACT_ATOMS: atom_id res chain seq x y z
N MET A 1 -7.35 7.68 -15.76
CA MET A 1 -6.71 7.23 -14.50
C MET A 1 -6.04 5.91 -14.82
N ALA A 2 -4.74 5.79 -14.62
CA ALA A 2 -4.07 4.50 -14.79
C ALA A 2 -4.30 3.70 -13.51
N ASN A 3 -4.96 2.56 -13.61
CA ASN A 3 -5.02 1.61 -12.49
C ASN A 3 -3.62 1.00 -12.36
N ILE A 4 -3.06 1.02 -11.16
CA ILE A 4 -1.87 0.23 -10.88
C ILE A 4 -2.35 -1.21 -10.73
N ASP A 5 -2.00 -2.04 -11.70
CA ASP A 5 -2.28 -3.46 -11.64
C ASP A 5 -1.21 -4.14 -10.77
N LEU A 6 -1.62 -4.55 -9.57
CA LEU A 6 -0.74 -5.22 -8.60
C LEU A 6 -0.61 -6.73 -8.89
N THR A 7 -1.33 -7.28 -9.87
CA THR A 7 -1.25 -8.71 -10.20
C THR A 7 0.13 -9.13 -10.69
N GLN A 8 0.90 -8.21 -11.29
CA GLN A 8 2.31 -8.46 -11.64
C GLN A 8 3.21 -8.72 -10.42
N TRP A 9 2.74 -8.33 -9.23
CA TRP A 9 3.41 -8.53 -7.96
C TRP A 9 2.86 -9.73 -7.18
N ASP A 10 1.98 -10.53 -7.77
CA ASP A 10 1.49 -11.75 -7.13
C ASP A 10 2.64 -12.68 -6.73
N GLY A 11 2.55 -13.22 -5.51
CA GLY A 11 3.60 -14.03 -4.89
C GLY A 11 4.91 -13.29 -4.56
N LYS A 12 4.99 -11.96 -4.72
CA LYS A 12 6.17 -11.17 -4.30
C LYS A 12 6.07 -10.78 -2.83
N THR A 13 7.23 -10.69 -2.18
CA THR A 13 7.32 -10.15 -0.82
C THR A 13 7.01 -8.65 -0.83
N ILE A 14 6.18 -8.22 0.11
CA ILE A 14 5.87 -6.80 0.34
C ILE A 14 6.56 -6.38 1.64
N GLY A 15 7.32 -5.30 1.59
CA GLY A 15 7.92 -4.65 2.75
C GLY A 15 7.58 -3.16 2.78
N ALA A 16 7.56 -2.56 3.96
CA ALA A 16 7.41 -1.13 4.11
C ALA A 16 8.41 -0.61 5.16
N ALA A 17 9.08 0.49 4.85
CA ALA A 17 10.03 1.15 5.74
C ALA A 17 9.70 2.65 5.83
N ALA A 18 9.49 3.14 7.05
CA ALA A 18 9.27 4.55 7.30
C ALA A 18 10.62 5.29 7.39
N ASN A 19 10.70 6.44 6.71
CA ASN A 19 11.82 7.36 6.79
C ASN A 19 11.33 8.70 7.36
N PRO A 20 11.16 8.81 8.69
CA PRO A 20 10.53 9.97 9.32
C PRO A 20 11.30 11.27 9.07
N GLU A 21 12.63 11.21 8.99
CA GLU A 21 13.48 12.38 8.70
C GLU A 21 13.21 13.01 7.34
N GLN A 22 12.78 12.19 6.37
CA GLN A 22 12.53 12.63 5.00
C GLN A 22 11.02 12.68 4.68
N GLY A 23 10.15 12.35 5.64
CA GLY A 23 8.69 12.46 5.50
C GLY A 23 8.06 11.49 4.50
N TYR A 24 8.71 10.37 4.18
CA TYR A 24 8.18 9.35 3.26
C TYR A 24 8.21 7.94 3.85
N ILE A 25 7.38 7.08 3.27
CA ILE A 25 7.42 5.63 3.44
C ILE A 25 7.85 5.03 2.11
N ASN A 26 8.84 4.14 2.15
CA ASN A 26 9.18 3.31 1.00
C ASN A 26 8.44 1.98 1.13
N ILE A 27 7.70 1.61 0.09
CA ILE A 27 7.06 0.31 -0.03
C ILE A 27 7.82 -0.47 -1.10
N THR A 28 8.42 -1.58 -0.72
CA THR A 28 9.15 -2.46 -1.64
C THR A 28 8.29 -3.67 -1.95
N ILE A 29 8.10 -3.96 -3.23
CA ILE A 29 7.30 -5.10 -3.72
C ILE A 29 8.14 -5.88 -4.71
N GLY A 30 8.63 -7.05 -4.29
CA GLY A 30 9.64 -7.77 -5.05
C GLY A 30 10.91 -6.94 -5.23
N SER A 31 11.14 -6.42 -6.44
CA SER A 31 12.27 -5.55 -6.78
C SER A 31 11.86 -4.10 -7.07
N ASP A 32 10.57 -3.80 -7.00
CA ASP A 32 10.03 -2.48 -7.29
C ASP A 32 9.89 -1.68 -5.99
N ASP A 33 10.22 -0.39 -6.04
CA ASP A 33 10.09 0.54 -4.93
C ASP A 33 9.04 1.60 -5.25
N LEU A 34 8.15 1.84 -4.29
CA LEU A 34 7.14 2.90 -4.32
C LEU A 34 7.39 3.87 -3.17
N PHE A 35 7.73 5.11 -3.52
CA PHE A 35 7.91 6.19 -2.57
C PHE A 35 6.63 7.00 -2.46
N ILE A 36 6.06 7.04 -1.26
CA ILE A 36 4.90 7.88 -0.94
C ILE A 36 5.22 8.75 0.26
N ASN A 37 4.73 9.98 0.27
CA ASN A 37 4.86 10.81 1.45
C ASN A 37 3.96 10.30 2.60
N ILE A 38 4.20 10.77 3.81
CA ILE A 38 3.51 10.27 5.00
C ILE A 38 1.99 10.53 4.96
N GLU A 39 1.55 11.67 4.41
CA GLU A 39 0.13 12.02 4.31
C GLU A 39 -0.61 11.09 3.35
N GLN A 40 0.01 10.79 2.21
CA GLN A 40 -0.49 9.81 1.24
C GLN A 40 -0.57 8.42 1.86
N ALA A 41 0.43 8.03 2.65
CA ALA A 41 0.42 6.74 3.34
C ALA A 41 -0.75 6.62 4.33
N TYR A 42 -1.05 7.67 5.10
CA TYR A 42 -2.22 7.68 5.99
C TYR A 42 -3.53 7.57 5.22
N ALA A 43 -3.67 8.31 4.11
CA ALA A 43 -4.87 8.23 3.27
C ALA A 43 -5.05 6.83 2.66
N ILE A 44 -3.98 6.22 2.16
CA ILE A 44 -4.01 4.85 1.62
C ILE A 44 -4.34 3.84 2.70
N HIS A 45 -3.73 3.95 3.89
CA HIS A 45 -3.99 3.05 5.01
C HIS A 45 -5.47 3.09 5.44
N ALA A 46 -6.06 4.29 5.55
CA ALA A 46 -7.47 4.44 5.89
C ALA A 46 -8.39 3.82 4.82
N ALA A 47 -8.18 4.19 3.54
CA ALA A 47 -8.99 3.68 2.43
C ALA A 47 -8.88 2.15 2.27
N LEU A 48 -7.68 1.60 2.46
CA LEU A 48 -7.46 0.15 2.39
C LEU A 48 -8.13 -0.56 3.58
N GLY A 49 -8.07 0.01 4.78
CA GLY A 49 -8.74 -0.53 5.96
C GLY A 49 -10.27 -0.60 5.78
N GLU A 50 -10.88 0.44 5.20
CA GLU A 50 -12.31 0.45 4.87
C GLU A 50 -12.65 -0.64 3.83
N ALA A 51 -11.88 -0.74 2.74
CA ALA A 51 -12.11 -1.73 1.70
C ALA A 51 -11.95 -3.17 2.20
N VAL A 52 -10.97 -3.43 3.08
CA VAL A 52 -10.79 -4.75 3.71
C VAL A 52 -11.94 -5.06 4.66
N ALA A 53 -12.37 -4.10 5.48
CA ALA A 53 -13.51 -4.29 6.37
C ALA A 53 -14.82 -4.58 5.60
N GLU A 54 -15.04 -3.93 4.45
CA GLU A 54 -16.16 -4.23 3.55
C GLU A 54 -16.06 -5.65 2.96
N TYR A 55 -14.87 -6.06 2.52
CA TYR A 55 -14.64 -7.41 2.00
C TYR A 55 -14.87 -8.48 3.08
N GLU A 56 -14.36 -8.29 4.29
CA GLU A 56 -14.52 -9.23 5.40
C GLU A 56 -15.95 -9.23 5.96
N GLY A 57 -16.60 -8.06 6.04
CA GLY A 57 -17.98 -7.93 6.51
C GLY A 57 -19.03 -8.43 5.51
N GLY A 58 -18.74 -8.33 4.20
CA GLY A 58 -19.58 -8.83 3.12
C GLY A 58 -19.40 -10.32 2.83
N ALA A 59 -18.40 -10.98 3.43
CA ALA A 59 -18.13 -12.41 3.28
C ALA A 59 -19.02 -13.33 4.14
N GLN A 60 -20.12 -12.81 4.72
CA GLN A 60 -21.13 -13.59 5.46
C GLN A 60 -22.17 -14.20 4.52
#